data_AF-A0A158KX14-F1
#
_entry.id   AF-A0A158KX14-F1
#
_cell.length_a   1.000
_cell.length_b   1.000
_cell.length_c   1.000
_cell.angle_alpha   90.00
_cell.angle_beta   90.00
_cell.angle_gamma   90.00
#
_symmetry.space_group_name_H-M   'P 1'
#
loop_
_entity.id
_entity.type
_entity.pdbx_description
1 polymer ?
#
loop_
_entity_poly.entity_id
_entity_poly.type
_entity_poly.pdbx_seq_one_letter_code
_entity_poly.pdbx_strand_id
1 'polypeptide(L)' 'MSDWVEIKLEHQVGGWVWFAVSITAGSSVPLVLGQSHEAFPTEDAARDDASKSLKELGGLPVRWIKQVRHNGCWM' A
#
# COMPACT_ATOMS: atom_id res chain seq x y z
N MET A 1 21.58 6.58 2.04
CA MET A 1 20.47 5.94 1.30
C MET A 1 19.47 5.53 2.36
N SER A 2 18.23 5.99 2.26
CA SER A 2 17.25 5.87 3.34
C SER A 2 16.30 4.72 3.05
N ASP A 3 15.94 3.96 4.07
CA ASP A 3 14.84 2.99 4.00
C ASP A 3 13.50 3.73 3.95
N TRP A 4 12.55 3.24 3.15
CA TRP A 4 11.19 3.79 3.10
C TRP A 4 10.15 2.69 2.94
N VAL A 5 8.92 3.03 3.32
CA VAL A 5 7.76 2.14 3.15
C VAL A 5 6.97 2.60 1.94
N GLU A 6 6.69 1.69 1.02
CA GLU A 6 5.80 1.93 -0.10
C GLU A 6 4.44 1.28 0.20
N ILE A 7 3.40 2.10 0.23
CA ILE A 7 2.02 1.64 0.41
C ILE A 7 1.29 1.76 -0.91
N LYS A 8 0.83 0.62 -1.43
CA LYS A 8 0.01 0.55 -2.63
C LYS A 8 -1.45 0.48 -2.23
N LEU A 9 -2.25 1.42 -2.73
CA LEU A 9 -3.70 1.43 -2.66
C LEU A 9 -4.23 0.97 -4.02
N GLU A 10 -4.89 -0.17 -4.09
CA GLU A 10 -5.45 -0.71 -5.32
C GLU A 10 -6.99 -0.74 -5.24
N HIS A 11 -7.65 -0.23 -6.26
CA HIS A 11 -9.10 -0.40 -6.40
C HIS A 11 -9.41 -1.71 -7.12
N GLN A 12 -10.06 -2.64 -6.42
CA GLN A 12 -10.48 -3.93 -6.92
C GLN A 12 -12.01 -4.05 -6.96
N VAL A 13 -12.51 -5.13 -7.58
CA VAL A 13 -13.94 -5.47 -7.55
C VAL A 13 -14.33 -5.78 -6.11
N GLY A 14 -15.12 -4.90 -5.50
CA GLY A 14 -15.52 -5.01 -4.09
C GLY A 14 -14.94 -3.94 -3.17
N GLY A 15 -13.99 -3.12 -3.64
CA GLY A 15 -13.50 -1.97 -2.89
C GLY A 15 -12.01 -1.67 -3.04
N TRP A 16 -11.49 -0.83 -2.16
CA TRP A 16 -10.10 -0.44 -2.04
C TRP A 16 -9.35 -1.38 -1.12
N VAL A 17 -8.26 -1.95 -1.58
CA VAL A 17 -7.33 -2.74 -0.77
C VAL A 17 -6.01 -2.00 -0.66
N TRP A 18 -5.22 -2.33 0.36
CA TRP A 18 -3.88 -1.77 0.50
C TRP A 18 -2.84 -2.84 0.81
N PHE A 19 -1.61 -2.55 0.43
CA PHE A 19 -0.46 -3.43 0.66
C PHE A 19 0.80 -2.59 0.88
N ALA A 20 1.55 -2.90 1.94
CA ALA A 20 2.74 -2.16 2.33
C ALA A 20 3.99 -3.02 2.22
N VAL A 21 5.03 -2.46 1.60
CA VAL A 21 6.36 -3.09 1.51
C VAL A 21 7.45 -2.14 1.99
N SER A 22 8.44 -2.68 2.69
CA SER A 22 9.66 -1.94 2.98
C SER A 22 10.63 -2.08 1.82
N ILE A 23 11.14 -0.94 1.38
CA ILE A 23 12.21 -0.84 0.40
C ILE A 23 13.48 -0.50 1.18
N THR A 24 14.34 -1.50 1.31
CA THR A 24 15.61 -1.39 2.03
C THR A 24 16.74 -1.15 1.05
N ALA A 25 17.54 -0.13 1.30
CA ALA A 25 18.68 0.17 0.44
C ALA A 25 19.70 -0.99 0.49
N GLY A 26 19.93 -1.63 -0.66
CA GLY A 26 20.85 -2.78 -0.77
C GLY A 26 20.18 -4.15 -0.70
N SER A 27 18.87 -4.22 -0.43
CA SER A 27 18.08 -5.44 -0.64
C SER A 27 17.33 -5.33 -1.96
N SER A 28 17.50 -6.33 -2.83
CA SER A 28 16.71 -6.43 -4.08
C SER A 28 15.30 -7.01 -3.83
N VAL A 29 14.99 -7.41 -2.60
CA VAL A 29 13.73 -8.04 -2.25
C VAL A 29 12.93 -7.11 -1.33
N PRO A 30 11.79 -6.57 -1.79
CA PRO A 30 10.85 -5.85 -0.94
C PRO A 30 10.31 -6.78 0.14
N LEU A 31 10.30 -6.35 1.40
CA LEU A 31 9.68 -7.12 2.48
C LEU A 31 8.25 -6.65 2.66
N VAL A 32 7.31 -7.58 2.71
CA VAL A 32 5.91 -7.26 3.01
C VAL A 32 5.76 -6.92 4.49
N LEU A 33 5.30 -5.70 4.76
CA LEU A 33 5.09 -5.21 6.12
C LEU A 33 3.66 -5.42 6.60
N GLY A 34 2.70 -5.39 5.66
CA GLY A 34 1.29 -5.56 5.97
C GLY A 34 0.42 -5.45 4.73
N GLN A 35 -0.83 -5.88 4.88
CA GLN A 35 -1.84 -5.76 3.84
C GLN A 35 -3.22 -5.67 4.50
N SER A 36 -4.17 -5.09 3.76
CA SER A 36 -5.57 -5.06 4.17
C SER A 36 -6.13 -6.47 4.31
N HIS A 37 -6.82 -6.75 5.41
CA HIS A 37 -7.57 -8.00 5.60
C HIS A 37 -8.81 -8.09 4.71
N GLU A 38 -9.38 -6.95 4.35
CA GLU A 38 -10.62 -6.84 3.58
C GLU A 38 -10.57 -5.66 2.62
N ALA A 39 -11.52 -5.60 1.69
CA ALA A 39 -11.68 -4.46 0.79
C ALA A 39 -12.53 -3.38 1.46
N PHE A 40 -12.02 -2.15 1.47
CA PHE A 40 -12.69 -0.98 2.04
C PHE A 40 -13.60 -0.31 1.01
N PRO A 41 -14.73 0.27 1.42
CA PRO A 41 -15.65 0.94 0.50
C PRO A 41 -15.07 2.23 -0.11
N THR A 42 -14.08 2.85 0.55
CA THR A 42 -13.48 4.12 0.10
C THR A 42 -11.95 4.09 0.22
N GLU A 43 -11.27 4.88 -0.62
CA GLU A 43 -9.81 5.06 -0.55
C GLU A 43 -9.37 5.58 0.81
N ASP A 44 -10.15 6.51 1.38
CA ASP A 44 -9.85 7.15 2.66
C ASP A 44 -9.88 6.14 3.81
N ALA A 45 -10.85 5.22 3.81
CA ALA A 45 -10.91 4.14 4.80
C ALA A 45 -9.72 3.18 4.67
N ALA A 46 -9.34 2.81 3.45
CA ALA A 46 -8.14 2.00 3.21
C ALA A 46 -6.86 2.73 3.65
N ARG A 47 -6.77 4.04 3.44
CA ARG A 47 -5.63 4.87 3.86
C ARG A 47 -5.55 5.01 5.37
N ASP A 48 -6.67 5.20 6.05
CA ASP A 48 -6.75 5.29 7.51
C ASP A 48 -6.32 3.96 8.16
N ASP A 49 -6.83 2.83 7.66
CA ASP A 49 -6.44 1.50 8.12
C ASP A 49 -4.94 1.24 7.92
N ALA A 50 -4.42 1.47 6.70
CA ALA A 50 -2.99 1.35 6.40
C ALA A 50 -2.14 2.23 7.33
N SER A 51 -2.55 3.48 7.57
CA SER A 51 -1.83 4.40 8.44
C SER A 51 -1.77 3.91 9.88
N LYS A 52 -2.87 3.33 10.38
CA LYS A 52 -2.92 2.72 11.71
C LYS A 52 -2.01 1.51 11.81
N SER A 53 -2.04 0.61 10.82
CA SER A 53 -1.18 -0.58 10.80
C SER A 53 0.31 -0.23 10.73
N LEU A 54 0.67 0.87 10.03
CA LEU A 54 2.06 1.24 9.80
C LEU A 54 2.62 2.21 10.85
N LYS A 55 1.76 2.77 11.71
CA LYS A 55 2.17 3.61 12.85
C LYS A 55 3.11 2.86 13.81
N GLU A 56 2.97 1.54 13.88
CA GLU A 56 3.82 0.63 14.66
C GLU A 56 5.26 0.52 14.09
N LEU A 57 5.50 0.92 12.84
CA LEU A 57 6.79 0.77 12.15
C LEU A 57 7.81 1.90 12.42
N GLY A 58 7.56 2.75 13.42
CA GLY A 58 8.61 3.62 13.96
C GLY A 58 9.00 4.81 13.10
N GLY A 59 8.12 5.33 12.25
CA GLY A 59 8.30 6.63 11.59
C GLY A 59 9.18 6.63 10.35
N LEU A 60 9.36 5.48 9.70
CA LEU A 60 9.97 5.43 8.37
C LEU A 60 9.21 6.33 7.38
N PRO A 61 9.90 7.00 6.45
CA PRO A 61 9.24 7.77 5.40
C PRO A 61 8.32 6.86 4.58
N VAL A 62 7.08 7.31 4.40
CA VAL A 62 6.04 6.56 3.69
C VAL A 62 5.78 7.19 2.33
N ARG A 63 5.76 6.35 1.29
CA ARG A 63 5.34 6.70 -0.06
C ARG A 63 4.02 6.01 -0.40
N TRP A 64 2.99 6.81 -0.64
CA TRP A 64 1.70 6.32 -1.10
C TRP A 64 1.69 6.20 -2.62
N ILE A 65 1.29 5.03 -3.11
CA ILE A 65 1.11 4.74 -4.53
C ILE A 65 -0.34 4.31 -4.72
N LYS A 66 -1.08 5.11 -5.48
CA LYS A 66 -2.43 4.75 -5.90
C LYS A 66 -2.38 4.02 -7.23
N GLN A 67 -2.82 2.78 -7.26
CA GLN A 67 -3.04 2.00 -8.47
C GLN A 67 -4.53 1.89 -8.76
N VAL A 68 -4.97 2.64 -9.77
CA VAL A 68 -6.30 2.45 -10.34
C VAL A 68 -6.11 1.52 -11.52
N ARG A 69 -6.59 0.28 -11.43
CA ARG A 69 -6.68 -0.56 -12.64
C ARG A 69 -7.72 0.08 -13.54
N HIS A 70 -7.27 0.86 -14.51
CA HIS A 70 -8.08 1.12 -15.69
C HIS A 70 -8.18 -0.24 -16.39
N ASN A 71 -9.37 -0.85 -16.35
CA ASN A 71 -9.73 -1.90 -17.28
C ASN A 71 -9.76 -1.28 -18.68
N GLY A 72 -8.58 -1.05 -19.24
CA GLY A 72 -8.40 -0.72 -20.64
C GLY A 72 -8.81 -1.96 -21.42
N CYS A 73 -10.02 -1.92 -21.94
CA CYS A 73 -10.47 -2.75 -23.04
C CYS A 73 -9.38 -2.70 -24.12
N TRP A 74 -8.62 -3.79 -24.27
CA TRP A 74 -7.84 -4.02 -25.47
C TRP A 74 -8.86 -4.43 -26.53
N MET A 75 -9.31 -3.46 -27.33
CA MET A 75 -9.96 -3.72 -28.62
C MET A 75 -8.90 -3.90 -29.70
#